data_AF-G2PMD1-F1
#
_entry.id   AF-G2PMD1-F1
#
_cell.length_a   1.000
_cell.length_b   1.000
_cell.length_c   1.000
_cell.angle_alpha   90.00
_cell.angle_beta   90.00
_cell.angle_gamma   90.00
#
_symmetry.space_group_name_H-M   'P 1'
#
loop_
_entity.id
_entity.type
_entity.pdbx_description
1 polymer ?
#
loop_
_entity_poly.entity_id
_entity_poly.type
_entity_poly.pdbx_seq_one_letter_code
_entity_poly.pdbx_strand_id
1 'polypeptide(L)'
;MDKNEDKKLEAFIDKLMEDAPLESPSVDFTQNVVQKIEAEVHREVFEYKPLLSGKLLTFLSVTFIALLVYIGSQVGVDNGQGWFKNLNMEAWFQTDWGWMQHYASSKIMLYGFLFLGLMFFAQIPWLKRQMDKTAY
;
A
#
# COMPACT_ATOMS: atom_id res chain seq x y z
N MET A 1 -61.57 -20.86 23.89
CA MET A 1 -61.61 -20.72 22.43
C MET A 1 -61.77 -22.12 21.87
N ASP A 2 -62.85 -22.35 21.13
CA ASP A 2 -63.26 -23.69 20.68
C ASP A 2 -62.36 -24.12 19.51
N LYS A 3 -61.64 -25.24 19.64
CA LYS A 3 -60.68 -25.75 18.64
C LYS A 3 -61.28 -25.93 17.25
N ASN A 4 -62.61 -26.03 17.17
CA ASN A 4 -63.35 -26.19 15.94
C ASN A 4 -63.52 -24.87 15.16
N GLU A 5 -63.48 -23.73 15.86
CA GLU A 5 -63.53 -22.40 15.26
C GLU A 5 -62.18 -22.04 14.62
N ASP A 6 -61.07 -22.37 15.29
CA ASP A 6 -59.71 -22.15 14.78
C ASP A 6 -59.46 -22.89 13.45
N LYS A 7 -59.90 -24.15 13.34
CA LYS A 7 -59.80 -24.94 12.10
C LYS A 7 -60.61 -24.37 10.94
N LYS A 8 -61.77 -23.77 11.24
CA LYS A 8 -62.61 -23.13 10.22
C LYS A 8 -61.98 -21.83 9.72
N LEU A 9 -61.32 -21.09 10.61
CA LEU A 9 -60.60 -19.88 10.27
C LEU A 9 -59.35 -20.20 9.43
N GLU A 10 -58.59 -21.22 9.79
CA GLU A 10 -57.43 -21.69 9.03
C GLU A 10 -57.82 -22.14 7.61
N ALA A 11 -58.87 -22.97 7.49
CA ALA A 11 -59.39 -23.39 6.18
C ALA A 11 -59.94 -22.24 5.33
N PHE A 12 -60.41 -21.15 5.96
CA PHE A 12 -60.84 -19.95 5.27
C PHE A 12 -59.66 -19.12 4.76
N ILE A 13 -58.60 -18.96 5.58
CA ILE A 13 -57.36 -18.29 5.20
C ILE A 13 -56.67 -19.04 4.05
N ASP A 14 -56.59 -20.37 4.12
CA ASP A 14 -55.98 -21.20 3.07
C ASP A 14 -56.69 -21.03 1.73
N LYS A 15 -58.03 -21.05 1.71
CA LYS A 15 -58.80 -20.78 0.48
C LYS A 15 -58.58 -19.37 -0.06
N LEU A 16 -58.49 -18.39 0.84
CA LEU A 16 -58.27 -17.00 0.46
C LEU A 16 -56.87 -16.78 -0.13
N MET A 17 -55.87 -17.52 0.36
CA MET A 17 -54.50 -17.54 -0.18
C MET A 17 -54.39 -18.34 -1.49
N GLU A 18 -55.15 -19.43 -1.63
CA GLU A 18 -55.18 -20.25 -2.85
C GLU A 18 -55.81 -19.51 -4.04
N ASP A 19 -56.86 -18.73 -3.79
CA ASP A 19 -57.53 -17.89 -4.80
C ASP A 19 -56.80 -16.56 -5.06
N ALA A 20 -55.78 -16.22 -4.27
CA ALA A 20 -55.00 -15.03 -4.50
C ALA A 20 -54.09 -15.22 -5.73
N PRO A 21 -54.14 -14.33 -6.73
CA PRO A 21 -53.26 -14.44 -7.88
C PRO A 21 -51.81 -14.33 -7.41
N LEU A 22 -51.03 -15.38 -7.68
CA LEU A 22 -49.59 -15.37 -7.46
C LEU A 22 -49.00 -14.27 -8.36
N GLU A 23 -48.54 -13.18 -7.76
CA GLU A 23 -47.81 -12.15 -8.47
C GLU A 23 -46.49 -12.74 -8.95
N SER A 24 -46.47 -13.17 -10.22
CA SER A 24 -45.24 -13.60 -10.85
C SER A 24 -44.38 -12.38 -11.11
N PRO A 25 -43.08 -12.40 -10.75
CA PRO A 25 -42.18 -11.33 -11.13
C PRO A 25 -42.21 -11.11 -12.64
N SER A 26 -41.93 -9.89 -13.09
CA SER A 26 -41.84 -9.62 -14.52
C SER A 26 -40.81 -10.55 -15.17
N VAL A 27 -41.01 -10.85 -16.46
CA VAL A 27 -40.11 -11.73 -17.24
C VAL A 27 -38.65 -11.26 -17.14
N ASP A 28 -38.45 -9.95 -17.01
CA ASP A 28 -37.13 -9.31 -16.94
C ASP A 28 -36.66 -9.02 -15.50
N PHE A 29 -37.35 -9.52 -14.47
CA PHE A 29 -37.01 -9.24 -13.06
C PHE A 29 -35.57 -9.65 -12.74
N THR A 30 -35.19 -10.88 -13.09
CA THR A 30 -33.83 -11.38 -12.87
C THR A 30 -32.79 -10.54 -13.61
N GLN A 31 -33.08 -10.16 -14.85
CA GLN A 31 -32.17 -9.32 -15.64
C GLN A 31 -31.99 -7.94 -15.01
N ASN A 32 -33.07 -7.31 -14.56
CA ASN A 32 -33.03 -5.99 -13.91
C ASN A 32 -32.30 -6.02 -12.55
N VAL A 33 -32.49 -7.10 -11.78
CA VAL A 33 -31.81 -7.29 -10.49
C VAL A 33 -30.31 -7.51 -10.71
N VAL A 34 -29.92 -8.41 -11.62
CA VAL A 34 -28.51 -8.67 -11.94
C VAL A 34 -27.84 -7.42 -12.50
N GLN A 35 -28.51 -6.68 -13.38
CA GLN A 35 -27.98 -5.44 -13.95
C GLN A 35 -27.74 -4.35 -12.88
N LYS A 36 -28.63 -4.24 -11.89
CA LYS A 36 -28.42 -3.34 -10.74
C LYS A 36 -27.26 -3.80 -9.86
N ILE A 37 -27.21 -5.09 -9.54
CA ILE A 37 -26.14 -5.67 -8.72
C ILE A 37 -24.78 -5.49 -9.41
N GLU A 38 -24.66 -5.79 -10.70
CA GLU A 38 -23.41 -5.59 -11.44
C GLU A 38 -22.99 -4.12 -11.49
N ALA A 39 -23.93 -3.20 -11.74
CA ALA A 39 -23.64 -1.77 -11.76
C ALA A 39 -23.16 -1.22 -10.41
N GLU A 40 -23.58 -1.83 -9.31
CA GLU A 40 -23.22 -1.45 -7.94
C GLU A 40 -21.92 -2.13 -7.48
N VAL A 41 -21.70 -3.39 -7.87
CA VAL A 41 -20.44 -4.13 -7.63
C VAL A 41 -19.25 -3.48 -8.36
N HIS A 42 -19.46 -2.91 -9.54
CA HIS A 42 -18.39 -2.20 -10.28
C HIS A 42 -17.97 -0.88 -9.61
N ARG A 43 -18.71 -0.36 -8.62
CA ARG A 43 -18.42 0.93 -7.99
C ARG A 43 -17.54 0.85 -6.74
N GLU A 44 -17.44 -0.31 -6.08
CA GLU A 44 -16.75 -0.41 -4.79
C GLU A 44 -15.88 -1.67 -4.64
N VAL A 45 -15.13 -2.01 -5.69
CA VAL A 45 -13.91 -2.80 -5.43
C VAL A 45 -12.96 -1.85 -4.71
N PHE A 46 -12.73 -2.08 -3.42
CA PHE A 46 -11.63 -1.47 -2.67
C PHE A 46 -10.32 -1.83 -3.36
N GLU A 47 -9.95 -1.08 -4.39
CA GLU A 47 -8.65 -1.22 -5.03
C GLU A 47 -7.60 -0.80 -4.00
N TYR A 48 -6.80 -1.79 -3.59
CA TYR A 48 -5.66 -1.53 -2.74
C TYR A 48 -4.67 -0.62 -3.48
N LYS A 49 -4.78 0.68 -3.21
CA LYS A 49 -3.81 1.65 -3.72
C LYS A 49 -2.55 1.53 -2.87
N PRO A 50 -1.41 1.11 -3.42
CA PRO A 50 -0.19 0.94 -2.63
C PRO A 50 0.21 2.29 -2.02
N LEU A 51 0.40 2.33 -0.70
CA LEU A 51 0.82 3.52 0.05
C LEU A 51 2.12 4.13 -0.51
N LEU A 52 2.96 3.31 -1.16
CA LEU A 52 4.17 3.74 -1.82
C LEU A 52 4.27 3.11 -3.22
N SER A 53 4.14 3.94 -4.26
CA SER A 53 4.35 3.50 -5.64
C SER A 53 5.80 3.01 -5.81
N GLY A 54 5.99 1.91 -6.53
CA GLY A 54 7.34 1.36 -6.77
C GLY A 54 8.28 2.38 -7.43
N LYS A 55 7.73 3.28 -8.26
CA LYS A 55 8.48 4.37 -8.91
C LYS A 55 9.01 5.39 -7.91
N LEU A 56 8.22 5.68 -6.86
CA LEU A 56 8.62 6.62 -5.81
C LEU A 56 9.75 6.03 -4.96
N LEU A 57 9.70 4.74 -4.67
CA LEU A 57 10.77 4.05 -3.96
C LEU A 57 12.08 4.02 -4.74
N THR A 58 12.02 3.74 -6.05
CA THR A 58 13.22 3.80 -6.91
C THR A 58 13.80 5.20 -6.97
N PHE A 59 12.95 6.22 -7.08
CA PHE A 59 13.39 7.62 -7.10
C PHE A 59 14.05 8.03 -5.77
N LEU A 60 13.45 7.67 -4.63
CA LEU A 60 14.02 7.93 -3.31
C LEU A 60 15.36 7.21 -3.10
N SER A 61 15.46 5.96 -3.55
CA SER A 61 16.70 5.18 -3.43
C SER A 61 17.84 5.78 -4.26
N VAL A 62 17.57 6.16 -5.52
CA VAL A 62 18.56 6.83 -6.37
C VAL A 62 18.98 8.19 -5.79
N THR A 63 18.02 8.98 -5.29
CA THR A 63 18.28 10.27 -4.64
C THR A 63 19.13 10.10 -3.39
N PHE A 64 18.84 9.08 -2.57
CA PHE A 64 19.63 8.78 -1.38
C PHE A 64 21.08 8.42 -1.76
N ILE A 65 21.28 7.54 -2.75
CA ILE A 65 22.63 7.18 -3.23
C ILE A 65 23.40 8.40 -3.75
N ALA A 66 22.74 9.28 -4.52
CA ALA A 66 23.36 10.51 -4.99
C ALA A 66 23.79 11.43 -3.83
N LEU A 67 22.97 11.51 -2.78
CA LEU A 67 23.28 12.26 -1.57
C LEU A 67 24.43 11.61 -0.79
N LEU A 68 24.55 10.28 -0.78
CA LEU A 68 25.70 9.58 -0.17
C LEU A 68 27.01 9.91 -0.90
N VAL A 69 26.98 9.89 -2.23
CA VAL A 69 28.12 10.26 -3.07
C VAL A 69 28.52 11.71 -2.81
N TYR A 70 27.54 12.61 -2.72
CA TYR A 70 27.78 14.02 -2.40
C TYR A 70 28.39 14.21 -0.99
N ILE A 71 27.82 13.59 0.04
CA ILE A 71 28.37 13.68 1.41
C ILE A 71 29.77 13.06 1.47
N GLY A 72 29.98 11.91 0.82
CA GLY A 72 31.28 11.25 0.74
C GLY A 72 32.36 12.11 0.08
N SER A 73 31.96 12.94 -0.89
CA SER A 73 32.87 13.89 -1.56
C SER A 73 33.26 15.09 -0.70
N GLN A 74 32.36 15.58 0.15
CA GLN A 74 32.56 16.81 0.92
C GLN A 74 33.13 16.58 2.31
N VAL A 75 32.71 15.50 2.98
CA VAL A 75 33.11 15.23 4.38
C VAL A 75 34.54 14.71 4.47
N GLY A 76 35.21 14.48 3.33
CA GLY A 76 36.59 14.00 3.30
C GLY A 76 36.68 12.71 4.11
N VAL A 77 36.48 11.56 3.47
CA VAL A 77 36.95 10.28 4.04
C VAL A 77 38.49 10.21 3.94
N ASP A 78 39.16 11.33 4.26
CA ASP A 78 40.51 11.67 3.87
C ASP A 78 41.53 11.34 4.96
N ASN A 79 41.20 10.35 5.80
CA ASN A 79 42.18 9.74 6.69
C ASN A 79 42.54 8.37 6.15
N GLY A 80 43.03 8.28 4.91
CA GLY A 80 43.85 7.18 4.37
C GLY A 80 43.40 5.71 4.52
N GLN A 81 42.21 5.44 5.07
CA GLN A 81 41.83 4.14 5.65
C GLN A 81 40.37 3.74 5.34
N GLY A 82 39.61 4.57 4.64
CA GLY A 82 38.24 4.28 4.22
C GLY A 82 38.15 3.66 2.82
N TRP A 83 37.07 2.90 2.55
CA TRP A 83 36.79 2.31 1.23
C TRP A 83 36.69 3.33 0.08
N PHE A 84 36.48 4.60 0.41
CA PHE A 84 36.35 5.71 -0.54
C PHE A 84 37.66 6.48 -0.80
N LYS A 85 38.81 6.00 -0.31
CA LYS A 85 40.13 6.65 -0.44
C LYS A 85 40.54 7.00 -1.88
N ASN A 86 40.07 6.24 -2.86
CA ASN A 86 40.41 6.44 -4.27
C ASN A 86 39.36 7.26 -5.04
N LEU A 87 38.25 7.62 -4.40
CA LEU A 87 37.23 8.47 -5.01
C LEU A 87 37.60 9.92 -4.75
N ASN A 88 38.46 10.46 -5.60
CA ASN A 88 38.78 11.88 -5.60
C ASN A 88 37.58 12.67 -6.16
N MET A 89 36.56 12.87 -5.33
CA MET A 89 35.32 13.56 -5.68
C MET A 89 35.33 15.04 -5.33
N GLU A 90 36.44 15.57 -4.79
CA GLU A 90 36.62 17.01 -4.54
C GLU A 90 36.54 17.83 -5.83
N ALA A 91 36.90 17.24 -6.98
CA ALA A 91 36.88 17.92 -8.27
C ALA A 91 35.46 18.18 -8.82
N TRP A 92 34.43 17.47 -8.35
CA TRP A 92 33.08 17.55 -8.90
C TRP A 92 32.14 18.45 -8.08
N PHE A 93 32.44 18.65 -6.80
CA PHE A 93 31.58 19.39 -5.90
C PHE A 93 32.45 20.29 -5.01
N GLN A 94 32.73 21.52 -5.45
CA GLN A 94 33.36 22.54 -4.61
C GLN A 94 32.26 23.23 -3.80
N THR A 95 32.09 22.86 -2.53
CA THR A 95 31.14 23.54 -1.65
C THR A 95 31.76 23.80 -0.28
N ASP A 96 32.10 25.07 0.00
CA ASP A 96 32.68 25.50 1.28
C ASP A 96 31.64 25.46 2.42
N TRP A 97 31.59 24.35 3.17
CA TRP A 97 30.72 24.18 4.34
C TRP A 97 31.46 24.53 5.64
N GLY A 98 31.93 25.77 5.77
CA GLY A 98 32.63 26.27 6.97
C GLY A 98 31.85 26.14 8.29
N TRP A 99 30.53 26.00 8.22
CA TRP A 99 29.66 25.80 9.39
C TRP A 99 29.60 24.35 9.90
N MET A 100 30.01 23.37 9.09
CA MET A 100 30.00 21.94 9.46
C MET A 100 31.39 21.43 9.89
N GLN A 101 32.44 22.26 9.76
CA GLN A 101 33.82 21.92 10.15
C GLN A 101 33.98 21.52 11.63
N HIS A 102 33.10 21.99 12.52
CA HIS A 102 33.14 21.63 13.94
C HIS A 102 32.36 20.36 14.30
N TYR A 103 31.70 19.72 13.32
CA TYR A 103 30.89 18.53 13.57
C TYR A 103 31.74 17.25 13.52
N ALA A 104 32.45 16.98 14.61
CA ALA A 104 33.24 15.76 14.77
C ALA A 104 32.35 14.55 15.14
N SER A 105 31.58 14.03 14.18
CA SER A 105 30.88 12.76 14.36
C SER A 105 31.83 11.58 14.17
N SER A 106 31.65 10.51 14.95
CA SER A 106 32.46 9.30 14.81
C SER A 106 32.21 8.64 13.46
N LYS A 107 33.28 8.27 12.75
CA LYS A 107 33.19 7.61 11.44
C LYS A 107 32.31 6.36 11.49
N ILE A 108 32.35 5.62 12.60
CA ILE A 108 31.52 4.42 12.81
C ILE A 108 30.02 4.75 12.83
N MET A 109 29.65 5.91 13.39
CA MET A 109 28.26 6.36 13.47
C MET A 109 27.74 6.77 12.10
N LEU A 110 28.60 7.43 11.32
CA LEU A 110 28.30 7.80 9.93
C LEU A 110 28.10 6.55 9.07
N TYR A 111 29.02 5.58 9.12
CA TYR A 111 28.85 4.30 8.42
C TYR A 111 27.63 3.51 8.87
N GLY A 112 27.32 3.52 10.17
CA GLY A 112 26.12 2.88 10.72
C GLY A 112 24.84 3.48 10.16
N PHE A 113 24.73 4.81 10.12
CA PHE A 113 23.57 5.49 9.54
C PHE A 113 23.43 5.25 8.03
N LEU A 114 24.54 5.26 7.30
CA LEU A 114 24.56 4.93 5.86
C LEU A 114 24.03 3.51 5.61
N PHE A 115 24.56 2.55 6.36
CA PHE A 115 24.15 1.16 6.26
C PHE A 115 22.68 0.96 6.62
N LEU A 116 22.21 1.62 7.69
CA LEU A 116 20.82 1.56 8.12
C LEU A 116 19.87 2.16 7.08
N GLY A 117 20.22 3.30 6.48
CA GLY A 117 19.45 3.90 5.40
C GLY A 117 19.38 2.99 4.18
N LEU A 118 20.50 2.37 3.79
CA LEU A 118 20.55 1.43 2.66
C LEU A 118 19.71 0.17 2.92
N MET A 119 19.80 -0.38 4.13
CA MET A 119 18.94 -1.50 4.59
C MET A 119 17.47 -1.13 4.53
N PHE A 120 17.09 0.08 4.94
CA PHE A 120 15.70 0.55 4.92
C PHE A 120 15.11 0.52 3.49
N PHE A 121 15.88 0.96 2.50
CA PHE A 121 15.46 0.89 1.09
C PHE A 121 15.34 -0.53 0.55
N ALA A 122 16.10 -1.49 1.07
CA ALA A 122 15.96 -2.90 0.71
C ALA A 122 14.79 -3.57 1.44
N GLN A 123 14.52 -3.17 2.68
CA GLN A 123 13.47 -3.74 3.52
C GLN A 123 12.07 -3.43 2.99
N ILE A 124 11.80 -2.20 2.52
CA ILE A 124 10.48 -1.82 2.00
C ILE A 124 10.02 -2.68 0.80
N PRO A 125 10.80 -2.86 -0.28
CA PRO A 125 10.38 -3.71 -1.40
C PRO A 125 10.29 -5.19 -1.01
N TRP A 126 11.10 -5.65 -0.04
CA TRP A 126 10.96 -7.00 0.50
C TRP A 126 9.64 -7.19 1.26
N LEU A 127 9.26 -6.23 2.13
CA LEU A 127 7.97 -6.21 2.81
C LEU A 127 6.80 -6.15 1.82
N LYS A 128 6.92 -5.27 0.81
CA LYS A 128 5.91 -5.15 -0.25
C LYS A 128 5.70 -6.48 -0.97
N ARG A 129 6.78 -7.17 -1.32
CA ARG A 129 6.71 -8.49 -1.98
C ARG A 129 6.09 -9.56 -1.09
N GLN A 130 6.21 -9.47 0.23
CA GLN A 130 5.50 -10.38 1.13
C GLN A 130 4.01 -10.07 1.19
N MET A 131 3.63 -8.80 1.32
CA MET A 131 2.22 -8.39 1.36
C MET A 131 1.48 -8.74 0.06
N ASP A 132 2.13 -8.54 -1.09
CA ASP A 132 1.57 -8.92 -2.40
C ASP A 132 1.34 -10.44 -2.53
N LYS A 133 2.09 -11.28 -1.79
CA LYS A 133 1.91 -12.75 -1.79
C LYS A 133 0.74 -13.21 -0.92
N THR A 134 0.40 -12.46 0.13
CA THR A 134 -0.66 -12.84 1.08
C THR A 134 -2.03 -12.29 0.69
N ALA A 135 -2.10 -11.44 -0.34
CA ALA A 135 -3.33 -10.85 -0.86
C ALA A 135 -4.06 -11.73 -1.90
N TYR A 136 -3.64 -12.99 -2.09
CA TYR A 136 -4.26 -14.00 -2.93
C TYR A 136 -4.58 -15.27 -2.14
#